data_AF-A0AAV0Q9U1-F1
#
_entry.id   AF-A0AAV0Q9U1-F1
#
_cell.length_a   1.000
_cell.length_b   1.000
_cell.length_c   1.000
_cell.angle_alpha   90.00
_cell.angle_beta   90.00
_cell.angle_gamma   90.00
#
_symmetry.space_group_name_H-M   'P 1'
#
loop_
_entity.id
_entity.type
_entity.pdbx_description
1 polymer ?
#
loop_
_entity_poly.entity_id
_entity_poly.type
_entity_poly.pdbx_seq_one_letter_code
_entity_poly.pdbx_strand_id
1 'polypeptide(L)'
;LAISKLRCYFPTVPVPPTELIPFMASFPSTSLFPSPSTSPSSSSYSSTMSLSYSQLHPTAWSCRNNNRQSNPHHPLRISVSSSPPPSSFSYREFLNFALTETERRTLLLPSPLQEKYSSLTAIDGRTDLQMLAFQSPPKIRLLRSLSIQNESMQVLDFAGFAKPEYDVPIFCANFFSTANINIIVLDLNPLHNISDRKDYKEKYYEKLMDLGLRYAELLPWGGKLTSESLKFFSPIVIWTKFQSVDCMYENLYSAFTEYYKAWLQLIEEAAEETDDALVLSNREAQHRYLTWRAEKDPGHGVLKRLVGEMRAKDVIRNFLFHGIEELGSKGFLDYFPEYRCQDGTVNQNRSMIGKSFESRPWDASGEFIANNTED
;
A
#
# COMPACT_ATOMS: atom_id res chain seq x y z
N LEU A 1 18.91 -23.34 -62.21
CA LEU A 1 19.93 -23.39 -61.15
C LEU A 1 19.48 -22.42 -60.05
N ALA A 2 18.85 -22.88 -58.97
CA ALA A 2 19.46 -23.49 -57.77
C ALA A 2 19.96 -22.42 -56.77
N ILE A 3 19.26 -22.24 -55.62
CA ILE A 3 19.73 -22.57 -54.23
C ILE A 3 20.46 -21.35 -53.60
N SER A 4 20.27 -20.87 -52.35
CA SER A 4 19.49 -21.19 -51.14
C SER A 4 19.66 -20.02 -50.14
N LYS A 5 18.60 -19.52 -49.49
CA LYS A 5 18.26 -19.74 -48.06
C LYS A 5 19.45 -19.98 -47.11
N LEU A 6 19.69 -19.03 -46.21
CA LEU A 6 20.29 -19.25 -44.89
C LEU A 6 19.29 -18.78 -43.83
N ARG A 7 18.67 -19.76 -43.18
CA ARG A 7 17.91 -19.64 -41.93
C ARG A 7 18.93 -19.63 -40.79
N CYS A 8 18.88 -18.63 -39.92
CA CYS A 8 19.50 -18.74 -38.60
C CYS A 8 18.52 -19.46 -37.67
N TYR A 9 18.96 -20.63 -37.22
CA TYR A 9 18.36 -21.44 -36.15
C TYR A 9 18.62 -20.77 -34.80
N PHE A 10 17.55 -20.54 -34.03
CA PHE A 10 17.65 -20.43 -32.56
C PHE A 10 16.96 -21.67 -31.97
N PRO A 11 17.61 -22.43 -31.08
CA PRO A 11 16.99 -23.59 -30.46
C PRO A 11 15.91 -23.14 -29.48
N THR A 12 14.67 -23.54 -29.79
CA THR A 12 13.52 -23.52 -28.88
C THR A 12 13.75 -24.56 -27.78
N VAL A 13 14.04 -24.10 -26.56
CA VAL A 13 13.95 -24.92 -25.35
C VAL A 13 12.48 -24.98 -24.92
N PRO A 14 11.88 -26.16 -24.73
CA PRO A 14 10.50 -26.26 -24.27
C PRO A 14 10.41 -25.89 -22.79
N VAL A 15 9.62 -24.87 -22.49
CA VAL A 15 9.18 -24.54 -21.13
C VAL A 15 8.08 -25.54 -20.74
N PRO A 16 8.24 -26.33 -19.67
CA PRO A 16 7.20 -27.26 -19.26
C PRO A 16 6.01 -26.51 -18.64
N PRO A 17 4.77 -27.03 -18.81
CA PRO A 17 3.58 -26.45 -18.22
C PRO A 17 3.64 -26.57 -16.69
N THR A 18 3.55 -25.46 -15.97
CA THR A 18 3.44 -25.48 -14.51
C THR A 18 2.02 -25.87 -14.14
N GLU A 19 1.87 -27.08 -13.62
CA GLU A 19 0.61 -27.63 -13.11
C GLU A 19 0.13 -26.86 -11.88
N LEU A 20 -1.16 -26.50 -11.90
CA LEU A 20 -1.98 -26.17 -10.74
C LEU A 20 -2.45 -27.47 -10.10
N ILE A 21 -1.88 -27.91 -8.97
CA ILE A 21 -2.52 -28.89 -8.06
C ILE A 21 -2.20 -28.55 -6.59
N PRO A 22 -3.18 -28.60 -5.67
CA PRO A 22 -3.06 -28.27 -4.25
C PRO A 22 -2.53 -29.45 -3.44
N PHE A 23 -1.82 -29.21 -2.33
CA PHE A 23 -1.50 -30.29 -1.39
C PHE A 23 -1.66 -29.90 0.08
N MET A 24 -2.27 -30.85 0.79
CA MET A 24 -2.74 -30.86 2.16
C MET A 24 -1.63 -31.01 3.20
N ALA A 25 -2.03 -30.70 4.44
CA ALA A 25 -1.30 -30.73 5.69
C ALA A 25 -0.68 -32.09 6.08
N SER A 26 0.36 -32.04 6.92
CA SER A 26 0.79 -33.12 7.83
C SER A 26 1.62 -32.54 8.99
N PHE A 27 1.22 -32.83 10.23
CA PHE A 27 1.89 -32.57 11.53
C PHE A 27 3.06 -33.55 11.76
N PRO A 28 4.03 -33.29 12.69
CA PRO A 28 3.87 -33.69 14.12
C PRO A 28 4.57 -32.83 15.21
N SER A 29 3.91 -32.77 16.38
CA SER A 29 4.35 -33.05 17.78
C SER A 29 5.54 -32.35 18.49
N THR A 30 5.15 -31.49 19.47
CA THR A 30 5.52 -31.38 20.92
C THR A 30 6.95 -31.56 21.48
N SER A 31 7.42 -30.57 22.27
CA SER A 31 7.95 -30.64 23.67
C SER A 31 8.47 -29.22 24.10
N LEU A 32 7.90 -28.53 25.11
CA LEU A 32 8.01 -28.57 26.58
C LEU A 32 9.15 -27.72 27.24
N PHE A 33 8.75 -26.54 27.77
CA PHE A 33 9.20 -25.78 28.98
C PHE A 33 10.61 -25.13 29.11
N PRO A 34 10.84 -24.18 30.06
CA PRO A 34 10.03 -23.03 30.52
C PRO A 34 10.81 -21.69 30.65
N SER A 35 10.08 -20.61 30.92
CA SER A 35 10.52 -19.22 31.22
C SER A 35 11.27 -19.06 32.56
N PRO A 36 11.87 -17.87 32.83
CA PRO A 36 11.22 -16.99 33.81
C PRO A 36 11.30 -15.47 33.56
N SER A 37 10.40 -14.81 34.30
CA SER A 37 10.03 -13.40 34.49
C SER A 37 11.13 -12.42 34.97
N THR A 38 10.97 -11.10 34.70
CA THR A 38 10.62 -10.05 35.71
C THR A 38 10.64 -8.63 35.12
N SER A 39 9.62 -7.84 35.49
CA SER A 39 9.46 -6.37 35.31
C SER A 39 10.25 -5.60 36.40
N PRO A 40 10.44 -4.26 36.31
CA PRO A 40 9.37 -3.35 36.77
C PRO A 40 9.24 -1.98 36.06
N SER A 41 8.09 -1.38 36.39
CA SER A 41 7.47 -0.08 36.13
C SER A 41 8.31 1.20 36.17
N SER A 42 7.89 2.21 35.39
CA SER A 42 7.81 3.60 35.87
C SER A 42 6.70 4.38 35.16
N SER A 43 6.08 5.28 35.92
CA SER A 43 4.90 6.09 35.63
C SER A 43 5.30 7.47 35.08
N SER A 44 4.48 8.06 34.22
CA SER A 44 4.52 9.50 33.93
C SER A 44 3.14 10.00 33.51
N TYR A 45 2.70 11.05 34.20
CA TYR A 45 1.47 11.80 33.98
C TYR A 45 1.49 12.48 32.59
N SER A 46 0.38 12.40 31.84
CA SER A 46 0.15 13.25 30.67
C SER A 46 -1.22 13.92 30.77
N SER A 47 -1.22 15.24 30.67
CA SER A 47 -2.38 16.12 30.75
C SER A 47 -3.16 16.05 29.44
N THR A 48 -4.42 15.64 29.51
CA THR A 48 -5.32 15.51 28.37
C THR A 48 -5.98 16.85 28.01
N MET A 49 -5.70 17.36 26.81
CA MET A 49 -6.54 18.35 26.12
C MET A 49 -7.43 17.60 25.12
N SER A 50 -8.75 17.74 25.31
CA SER A 50 -9.80 17.10 24.52
C SER A 50 -9.87 17.68 23.10
N LEU A 51 -9.78 16.82 22.08
CA LEU A 51 -10.10 17.16 20.69
C LEU A 51 -11.56 16.77 20.40
N SER A 52 -12.37 17.72 19.98
CA SER A 52 -13.72 17.48 19.47
C SER A 52 -13.69 17.30 17.94
N TYR A 53 -13.76 16.06 17.48
CA TYR A 53 -14.11 15.78 16.09
C TYR A 53 -15.57 16.16 15.87
N SER A 54 -15.80 17.20 15.05
CA SER A 54 -17.13 17.59 14.62
C SER A 54 -17.67 16.50 13.70
N GLN A 55 -18.69 15.77 14.14
CA GLN A 55 -19.37 14.72 13.39
C GLN A 55 -20.02 15.28 12.13
N LEU A 56 -19.35 15.14 10.98
CA LEU A 56 -20.01 15.12 9.68
C LEU A 56 -20.18 13.65 9.31
N HIS A 57 -21.39 13.10 9.51
CA HIS A 57 -21.72 11.75 9.07
C HIS A 57 -21.81 11.72 7.53
N PRO A 58 -20.99 10.93 6.82
CA PRO A 58 -21.30 10.56 5.46
C PRO A 58 -22.48 9.59 5.48
N THR A 59 -23.42 9.72 4.54
CA THR A 59 -24.40 8.67 4.25
C THR A 59 -23.65 7.40 3.84
N ALA A 60 -23.61 6.38 4.70
CA ALA A 60 -23.05 5.08 4.37
C ALA A 60 -23.94 4.38 3.32
N TRP A 61 -23.35 4.00 2.18
CA TRP A 61 -24.05 3.24 1.15
C TRP A 61 -23.89 1.75 1.44
N SER A 62 -24.88 1.15 2.10
CA SER A 62 -24.88 -0.30 2.32
C SER A 62 -25.23 -1.01 1.02
N CYS A 63 -24.29 -1.82 0.52
CA CYS A 63 -24.58 -2.73 -0.59
C CYS A 63 -25.57 -3.80 -0.10
N ARG A 64 -26.87 -3.64 -0.38
CA ARG A 64 -27.87 -4.69 -0.10
C ARG A 64 -27.68 -5.84 -1.08
N ASN A 65 -27.28 -7.01 -0.58
CA ASN A 65 -27.37 -8.27 -1.30
C ASN A 65 -28.85 -8.64 -1.49
N ASN A 66 -29.41 -8.35 -2.67
CA ASN A 66 -30.74 -8.85 -3.05
C ASN A 66 -30.64 -10.33 -3.45
N ASN A 67 -30.57 -11.22 -2.46
CA ASN A 67 -30.77 -12.66 -2.68
C ASN A 67 -32.29 -12.96 -2.68
N ARG A 68 -32.96 -12.73 -3.80
CA ARG A 68 -34.31 -13.27 -4.03
C ARG A 68 -34.18 -14.69 -4.58
N GLN A 69 -34.54 -15.67 -3.75
CA GLN A 69 -34.84 -17.03 -4.21
C GLN A 69 -36.00 -16.98 -5.23
N SER A 70 -35.75 -17.44 -6.45
CA SER A 70 -36.78 -17.67 -7.46
C SER A 70 -36.89 -19.17 -7.77
N ASN A 71 -38.07 -19.72 -7.54
CA ASN A 71 -38.49 -21.07 -7.94
C ASN A 71 -38.41 -21.26 -9.47
N PRO A 72 -38.15 -22.48 -9.98
CA PRO A 72 -38.00 -22.71 -11.41
C PRO A 72 -39.34 -23.12 -12.02
N HIS A 73 -39.81 -22.45 -13.07
CA HIS A 73 -40.58 -23.04 -14.18
C HIS A 73 -40.83 -21.96 -15.26
N HIS A 74 -40.04 -21.99 -16.34
CA HIS A 74 -40.40 -21.73 -17.76
C HIS A 74 -39.15 -21.32 -18.57
N PRO A 75 -38.99 -21.80 -19.82
CA PRO A 75 -37.81 -21.50 -20.63
C PRO A 75 -37.99 -20.16 -21.34
N LEU A 76 -37.15 -19.17 -21.02
CA LEU A 76 -37.07 -17.91 -21.76
C LEU A 76 -35.72 -17.81 -22.49
N ARG A 77 -35.82 -17.45 -23.78
CA ARG A 77 -34.73 -17.20 -24.72
C ARG A 77 -33.61 -16.38 -24.08
N ILE A 78 -32.38 -16.89 -24.17
CA ILE A 78 -31.16 -16.15 -23.86
C ILE A 78 -30.98 -15.10 -24.96
N SER A 79 -31.42 -13.87 -24.70
CA SER A 79 -30.86 -12.71 -25.38
C SER A 79 -29.50 -12.42 -24.73
N VAL A 80 -28.44 -12.40 -25.53
CA VAL A 80 -27.11 -11.94 -25.11
C VAL A 80 -27.23 -10.45 -24.83
N SER A 81 -27.54 -10.08 -23.58
CA SER A 81 -27.45 -8.70 -23.14
C SER A 81 -25.98 -8.36 -23.00
N SER A 82 -25.54 -7.38 -23.80
CA SER A 82 -24.29 -6.65 -23.63
C SER A 82 -23.99 -6.41 -22.16
N SER A 83 -22.78 -6.76 -21.74
CA SER A 83 -22.21 -6.35 -20.46
C SER A 83 -22.49 -4.87 -20.20
N PRO A 84 -22.89 -4.47 -18.98
CA PRO A 84 -22.97 -3.06 -18.66
C PRO A 84 -21.58 -2.43 -18.91
N PRO A 85 -21.53 -1.15 -19.34
CA PRO A 85 -20.25 -0.47 -19.51
C PRO A 85 -19.47 -0.55 -18.18
N PRO A 86 -18.13 -0.66 -18.22
CA PRO A 86 -17.34 -0.54 -17.00
C PRO A 86 -17.75 0.76 -16.30
N SER A 87 -18.01 0.68 -15.01
CA SER A 87 -18.36 1.82 -14.18
C SER A 87 -17.41 2.99 -14.47
N SER A 88 -17.97 4.20 -14.56
CA SER A 88 -17.30 5.44 -14.99
C SER A 88 -16.23 5.96 -14.02
N PHE A 89 -15.72 5.10 -13.15
CA PHE A 89 -14.81 5.42 -12.08
C PHE A 89 -13.39 5.69 -12.61
N SER A 90 -12.74 6.70 -12.05
CA SER A 90 -11.35 7.03 -12.36
C SER A 90 -10.59 7.43 -11.10
N TYR A 91 -9.42 6.82 -10.88
CA TYR A 91 -8.50 7.27 -9.83
C TYR A 91 -7.99 8.71 -10.01
N ARG A 92 -8.22 9.34 -11.17
CA ARG A 92 -7.96 10.77 -11.35
C ARG A 92 -8.80 11.63 -10.41
N GLU A 93 -10.00 11.20 -10.03
CA GLU A 93 -10.86 11.93 -9.09
C GLU A 93 -10.24 11.98 -7.67
N PHE A 94 -9.60 10.89 -7.26
CA PHE A 94 -8.88 10.76 -5.99
C PHE A 94 -7.70 11.73 -5.95
N LEU A 95 -6.92 11.71 -7.02
CA LEU A 95 -5.77 12.60 -7.16
C LEU A 95 -6.19 14.07 -7.19
N ASN A 96 -7.22 14.42 -7.96
CA ASN A 96 -7.74 15.77 -8.01
C ASN A 96 -8.21 16.26 -6.64
N PHE A 97 -8.94 15.42 -5.89
CA PHE A 97 -9.32 15.72 -4.52
C PHE A 97 -8.10 15.98 -3.63
N ALA A 98 -7.11 15.08 -3.65
CA ALA A 98 -5.94 15.20 -2.78
C ALA A 98 -5.14 16.48 -3.05
N LEU A 99 -4.89 16.80 -4.33
CA LEU A 99 -4.17 18.03 -4.70
C LEU A 99 -4.97 19.27 -4.28
N THR A 100 -6.27 19.31 -4.59
CA THR A 100 -7.15 20.43 -4.21
C THR A 100 -7.20 20.62 -2.69
N GLU A 101 -7.36 19.55 -1.93
CA GLU A 101 -7.42 19.62 -0.46
C GLU A 101 -6.08 20.06 0.14
N THR A 102 -4.95 19.69 -0.49
CA THR A 102 -3.62 20.13 -0.07
C THR A 102 -3.43 21.63 -0.32
N GLU A 103 -3.75 22.10 -1.52
CA GLU A 103 -3.69 23.53 -1.90
C GLU A 103 -4.59 24.42 -1.03
N ARG A 104 -5.70 23.88 -0.51
CA ARG A 104 -6.57 24.60 0.44
C ARG A 104 -5.93 24.80 1.81
N ARG A 105 -5.00 23.94 2.22
CA ARG A 105 -4.39 23.95 3.56
C ARG A 105 -2.97 24.47 3.59
N THR A 106 -2.23 24.36 2.48
CA THR A 106 -0.81 24.72 2.42
C THR A 106 -0.37 25.00 0.98
N LEU A 107 0.81 25.60 0.83
CA LEU A 107 1.39 25.95 -0.46
C LEU A 107 1.99 24.71 -1.14
N LEU A 108 1.34 24.23 -2.21
CA LEU A 108 1.83 23.13 -3.02
C LEU A 108 2.70 23.67 -4.18
N LEU A 109 3.97 23.24 -4.23
CA LEU A 109 4.92 23.63 -5.27
C LEU A 109 5.35 22.41 -6.09
N PRO A 110 5.56 22.54 -7.41
CA PRO A 110 6.17 21.47 -8.20
C PRO A 110 7.52 21.04 -7.59
N SER A 111 7.74 19.73 -7.52
CA SER A 111 9.03 19.16 -7.16
C SER A 111 9.98 19.25 -8.36
N PRO A 112 11.31 19.38 -8.15
CA PRO A 112 12.29 19.22 -9.23
C PRO A 112 12.13 17.91 -10.01
N LEU A 113 11.58 16.86 -9.38
CA LEU A 113 11.28 15.59 -10.06
C LEU A 113 10.29 15.75 -11.21
N GLN A 114 9.41 16.75 -11.17
CA GLN A 114 8.38 16.96 -12.18
C GLN A 114 8.98 17.27 -13.57
N GLU A 115 10.19 17.84 -13.62
CA GLU A 115 10.92 18.13 -14.86
C GLU A 115 11.37 16.84 -15.57
N LYS A 116 11.73 15.81 -14.81
CA LYS A 116 12.22 14.52 -15.33
C LYS A 116 11.11 13.48 -15.46
N TYR A 117 10.11 13.54 -14.57
CA TYR A 117 9.03 12.56 -14.44
C TYR A 117 7.67 13.25 -14.60
N SER A 118 7.08 13.13 -15.78
CA SER A 118 5.76 13.70 -16.11
C SER A 118 4.86 12.66 -16.75
N SER A 119 5.19 12.22 -17.96
CA SER A 119 4.45 11.19 -18.66
C SER A 119 5.38 10.18 -19.30
N LEU A 120 4.97 8.92 -19.33
CA LEU A 120 5.70 7.87 -20.02
C LEU A 120 4.73 6.93 -20.73
N THR A 121 4.93 6.74 -22.02
CA THR A 121 4.15 5.78 -22.80
C THR A 121 4.78 4.39 -22.69
N ALA A 122 3.95 3.39 -22.43
CA ALA A 122 4.34 1.99 -22.35
C ALA A 122 4.83 1.47 -23.71
N ILE A 123 5.50 0.31 -23.68
CA ILE A 123 6.07 -0.36 -24.86
C ILE A 123 4.99 -0.71 -25.89
N ASP A 124 3.74 -0.91 -25.45
CA ASP A 124 2.61 -1.19 -26.33
C ASP A 124 2.09 0.03 -27.11
N GLY A 125 2.60 1.24 -26.81
CA GLY A 125 2.18 2.50 -27.42
C GLY A 125 0.75 2.93 -27.09
N ARG A 126 0.07 2.26 -26.15
CA ARG A 126 -1.36 2.45 -25.85
C ARG A 126 -1.64 2.75 -24.38
N THR A 127 -0.72 2.41 -23.49
CA THR A 127 -0.86 2.69 -22.06
C THR A 127 0.01 3.88 -21.67
N ASP A 128 -0.60 4.95 -21.17
CA ASP A 128 0.13 6.09 -20.63
C ASP A 128 0.23 5.99 -19.10
N LEU A 129 1.44 6.25 -18.61
CA LEU A 129 1.75 6.41 -17.19
C LEU A 129 1.92 7.91 -16.92
N GLN A 130 1.14 8.44 -16.00
CA GLN A 130 1.17 9.85 -15.60
C GLN A 130 1.78 9.95 -14.21
N MET A 131 2.73 10.87 -14.05
CA MET A 131 3.52 11.07 -12.85
C MET A 131 3.45 12.53 -12.44
N LEU A 132 3.00 12.79 -11.21
CA LEU A 132 3.04 14.11 -10.61
C LEU A 132 3.90 14.09 -9.36
N ALA A 133 4.71 15.14 -9.15
CA ALA A 133 5.51 15.31 -7.95
C ALA A 133 5.51 16.76 -7.48
N PHE A 134 5.24 16.92 -6.19
CA PHE A 134 5.15 18.19 -5.50
C PHE A 134 5.91 18.16 -4.17
N GLN A 135 6.17 19.33 -3.64
CA GLN A 135 6.65 19.57 -2.29
C GLN A 135 5.76 20.64 -1.64
N SER A 136 5.65 20.63 -0.32
CA SER A 136 4.88 21.63 0.43
C SER A 136 5.68 22.10 1.63
N PRO A 137 6.57 23.10 1.47
CA PRO A 137 7.36 23.62 2.55
C PRO A 137 6.48 24.25 3.66
N PRO A 138 6.87 24.12 4.95
CA PRO A 138 8.11 23.52 5.40
C PRO A 138 8.06 21.99 5.56
N LYS A 139 6.89 21.35 5.58
CA LYS A 139 6.71 20.00 6.17
C LYS A 139 6.75 18.82 5.20
N ILE A 140 6.23 18.95 3.98
CA ILE A 140 6.14 17.83 3.04
C ILE A 140 7.36 17.84 2.12
N ARG A 141 8.20 16.81 2.24
CA ARG A 141 9.38 16.59 1.39
C ARG A 141 8.97 16.22 -0.03
N LEU A 142 8.02 15.30 -0.16
CA LEU A 142 7.56 14.81 -1.45
C LEU A 142 6.12 14.30 -1.35
N LEU A 143 5.24 14.87 -2.16
CA LEU A 143 3.91 14.36 -2.47
C LEU A 143 3.92 13.90 -3.93
N ARG A 144 3.72 12.61 -4.20
CA ARG A 144 3.84 12.09 -5.57
C ARG A 144 2.74 11.10 -5.94
N SER A 145 2.34 11.14 -7.21
CA SER A 145 1.44 10.15 -7.80
C SER A 145 2.06 9.47 -9.01
N LEU A 146 1.77 8.19 -9.18
CA LEU A 146 1.83 7.46 -10.44
C LEU A 146 0.42 6.93 -10.74
N SER A 147 -0.12 7.35 -11.87
CA SER A 147 -1.42 6.90 -12.37
C SER A 147 -1.22 6.15 -13.69
N ILE A 148 -1.82 4.97 -13.81
CA ILE A 148 -1.79 4.15 -15.04
C ILE A 148 -3.22 3.82 -15.41
N GLN A 149 -3.62 4.06 -16.66
CA GLN A 149 -4.95 3.72 -17.13
C GLN A 149 -4.89 3.18 -18.56
N ASN A 150 -5.50 2.02 -18.77
CA ASN A 150 -5.79 1.48 -20.09
C ASN A 150 -7.13 0.73 -20.08
N GLU A 151 -7.46 0.04 -21.16
CA GLU A 151 -8.71 -0.72 -21.30
C GLU A 151 -8.86 -1.87 -20.28
N SER A 152 -7.76 -2.35 -19.70
CA SER A 152 -7.71 -3.55 -18.86
C SER A 152 -7.47 -3.28 -17.37
N MET A 153 -6.84 -2.16 -17.03
CA MET A 153 -6.46 -1.83 -15.67
C MET A 153 -6.42 -0.33 -15.36
N GLN A 154 -6.65 -0.02 -14.09
CA GLN A 154 -6.34 1.27 -13.49
C GLN A 154 -5.42 1.08 -12.29
N VAL A 155 -4.42 1.96 -12.15
CA VAL A 155 -3.47 1.95 -11.03
C VAL A 155 -3.35 3.36 -10.49
N LEU A 156 -3.34 3.48 -9.16
CA LEU A 156 -2.94 4.67 -8.43
C LEU A 156 -1.89 4.26 -7.39
N ASP A 157 -0.70 4.84 -7.50
CA ASP A 157 0.28 4.87 -6.40
C ASP A 157 0.44 6.32 -5.98
N PHE A 158 -0.11 6.69 -4.82
CA PHE A 158 -0.07 8.04 -4.27
C PHE A 158 0.44 8.02 -2.83
N ALA A 159 1.42 8.87 -2.52
CA ALA A 159 2.02 8.92 -1.20
C ALA A 159 2.53 10.31 -0.85
N GLY A 160 2.50 10.60 0.45
CA GLY A 160 3.01 11.81 1.04
C GLY A 160 4.11 11.50 2.05
N PHE A 161 5.29 12.08 1.84
CA PHE A 161 6.45 11.96 2.71
C PHE A 161 6.73 13.29 3.39
N ALA A 162 6.68 13.30 4.72
CA ALA A 162 7.13 14.44 5.51
C ALA A 162 8.67 14.58 5.46
N LYS A 163 9.19 15.77 5.75
CA LYS A 163 10.62 15.96 6.01
C LYS A 163 11.00 15.29 7.35
N PRO A 164 12.26 14.86 7.55
CA PRO A 164 12.68 14.16 8.75
C PRO A 164 12.48 14.90 10.08
N GLU A 165 12.36 16.23 10.04
CA GLU A 165 12.04 17.05 11.20
C GLU A 165 10.59 16.88 11.68
N TYR A 166 9.74 16.20 10.91
CA TYR A 166 8.36 15.90 11.28
C TYR A 166 8.14 14.39 11.21
N ASP A 167 7.97 13.74 12.36
CA ASP A 167 7.82 12.28 12.49
C ASP A 167 6.43 11.77 12.08
N VAL A 168 5.73 12.45 11.17
CA VAL A 168 4.37 12.12 10.77
C VAL A 168 4.35 10.80 9.98
N PRO A 169 3.32 9.94 10.14
CA PRO A 169 3.12 8.76 9.30
C PRO A 169 3.20 9.07 7.81
N ILE A 170 3.62 8.09 7.01
CA ILE A 170 3.65 8.20 5.55
C ILE A 170 2.26 7.91 5.01
N PHE A 171 1.64 8.87 4.31
CA PHE A 171 0.38 8.60 3.61
C PHE A 171 0.65 7.64 2.45
N CYS A 172 -0.15 6.58 2.32
CA CYS A 172 0.05 5.55 1.31
C CYS A 172 -1.29 5.10 0.72
N ALA A 173 -1.47 5.29 -0.59
CA ALA A 173 -2.58 4.76 -1.37
C ALA A 173 -2.03 4.00 -2.59
N ASN A 174 -2.12 2.66 -2.54
CA ASN A 174 -1.71 1.75 -3.61
C ASN A 174 -2.92 0.96 -4.08
N PHE A 175 -3.52 1.41 -5.18
CA PHE A 175 -4.74 0.86 -5.73
C PHE A 175 -4.46 0.21 -7.08
N PHE A 176 -4.89 -1.04 -7.23
CA PHE A 176 -4.81 -1.78 -8.49
C PHE A 176 -6.18 -2.35 -8.81
N SER A 177 -6.71 -1.97 -9.97
CA SER A 177 -8.02 -2.40 -10.44
C SER A 177 -7.93 -3.01 -11.82
N THR A 178 -8.73 -4.05 -12.02
CA THR A 178 -9.06 -4.63 -13.32
C THR A 178 -10.58 -4.68 -13.47
N ALA A 179 -11.09 -5.17 -14.59
CA ALA A 179 -12.51 -5.39 -14.78
C ALA A 179 -13.15 -6.27 -13.67
N ASN A 180 -12.38 -7.19 -13.07
CA ASN A 180 -12.94 -8.21 -12.18
C ASN A 180 -12.56 -8.04 -10.71
N ILE A 181 -11.40 -7.45 -10.43
CA ILE A 181 -10.85 -7.39 -9.07
C ILE A 181 -10.13 -6.08 -8.81
N ASN A 182 -10.31 -5.59 -7.59
CA ASN A 182 -9.62 -4.47 -6.98
C ASN A 182 -8.73 -5.02 -5.86
N ILE A 183 -7.49 -4.56 -5.80
CA ILE A 183 -6.52 -4.87 -4.75
C ILE A 183 -6.03 -3.54 -4.21
N ILE A 184 -6.40 -3.25 -2.97
CA ILE A 184 -6.30 -1.91 -2.38
C ILE A 184 -5.48 -1.99 -1.10
N VAL A 185 -4.50 -1.10 -1.00
CA VAL A 185 -3.86 -0.70 0.26
C VAL A 185 -4.05 0.79 0.44
N LEU A 186 -4.75 1.20 1.50
CA LEU A 186 -4.84 2.59 1.96
C LEU A 186 -4.41 2.63 3.43
N ASP A 187 -3.44 3.48 3.75
CA ASP A 187 -2.91 3.56 5.10
C ASP A 187 -2.22 4.90 5.39
N LEU A 188 -2.06 5.17 6.69
CA LEU A 188 -1.08 6.11 7.23
C LEU A 188 0.04 5.26 7.81
N ASN A 189 0.96 4.79 6.97
CA ASN A 189 2.02 3.86 7.37
C ASN A 189 2.87 4.50 8.49
N PRO A 190 3.08 3.81 9.63
CA PRO A 190 3.87 4.36 10.72
C PRO A 190 5.33 4.55 10.29
N LEU A 191 5.91 5.70 10.64
CA LEU A 191 7.34 5.94 10.41
C LEU A 191 8.19 5.01 11.28
N HIS A 192 7.82 4.89 12.56
CA HIS A 192 8.48 4.04 13.54
C HIS A 192 7.69 2.76 13.81
N ASN A 193 8.37 1.66 14.10
CA ASN A 193 7.72 0.38 14.39
C ASN A 193 6.83 0.48 15.64
N ILE A 194 5.51 0.40 15.45
CA ILE A 194 4.50 0.52 16.51
C ILE A 194 4.46 -0.68 17.47
N SER A 195 5.08 -1.81 17.13
CA SER A 195 5.24 -2.93 18.06
C SER A 195 6.25 -2.60 19.16
N ASP A 196 7.28 -1.81 18.83
CA ASP A 196 8.36 -1.43 19.75
C ASP A 196 8.13 -0.04 20.37
N ARG A 197 7.49 0.87 19.61
CA ARG A 197 7.26 2.28 19.97
C ARG A 197 5.78 2.55 20.25
N LYS A 198 5.33 2.15 21.45
CA LYS A 198 3.95 2.37 21.92
C LYS A 198 3.60 3.85 22.02
N ASP A 199 4.55 4.68 22.43
CA ASP A 199 4.43 6.14 22.47
C ASP A 199 4.08 6.73 21.09
N TYR A 200 4.74 6.24 20.03
CA TYR A 200 4.44 6.65 18.66
C TYR A 200 3.06 6.14 18.20
N LYS A 201 2.70 4.90 18.57
CA LYS A 201 1.39 4.32 18.27
C LYS A 201 0.26 5.16 18.88
N GLU A 202 0.37 5.48 20.17
CA GLU A 202 -0.59 6.28 20.91
C GLU A 202 -0.71 7.69 20.31
N LYS A 203 0.44 8.36 20.08
CA LYS A 203 0.49 9.70 19.49
C LYS A 203 -0.31 9.84 18.21
N TYR A 204 -0.24 8.85 17.31
CA TYR A 204 -0.78 8.98 15.96
C TYR A 204 -2.06 8.20 15.68
N TYR A 205 -2.30 7.07 16.36
CA TYR A 205 -3.37 6.14 15.95
C TYR A 205 -4.50 6.01 16.95
N GLU A 206 -4.31 6.37 18.23
CA GLU A 206 -5.36 6.25 19.25
C GLU A 206 -6.65 6.95 18.81
N LYS A 207 -6.54 8.20 18.33
CA LYS A 207 -7.68 9.01 17.87
C LYS A 207 -8.17 8.65 16.46
N LEU A 208 -7.47 7.76 15.75
CA LEU A 208 -7.83 7.33 14.40
C LEU A 208 -8.50 5.95 14.38
N MET A 209 -8.59 5.26 15.52
CA MET A 209 -9.17 3.91 15.57
C MET A 209 -10.62 3.89 15.07
N ASP A 210 -11.45 4.87 15.45
CA ASP A 210 -12.83 4.96 14.96
C ASP A 210 -12.91 5.11 13.43
N LEU A 211 -11.99 5.86 12.82
CA LEU A 211 -11.87 5.96 11.36
C LEU A 211 -11.49 4.60 10.77
N GLY A 212 -10.50 3.92 11.36
CA GLY A 212 -10.06 2.58 10.97
C GLY A 212 -11.19 1.56 10.99
N LEU A 213 -11.94 1.49 12.09
CA LEU A 213 -13.01 0.51 12.30
C LEU A 213 -14.19 0.72 11.36
N ARG A 214 -14.64 1.97 11.19
CA ARG A 214 -15.74 2.29 10.24
C ARG A 214 -15.44 1.76 8.84
N TYR A 215 -14.22 1.95 8.36
CA TYR A 215 -13.86 1.49 7.02
C TYR A 215 -13.49 0.01 6.96
N ALA A 216 -13.04 -0.61 8.06
CA ALA A 216 -12.87 -2.06 8.14
C ALA A 216 -14.18 -2.83 7.97
N GLU A 217 -15.31 -2.25 8.40
CA GLU A 217 -16.65 -2.81 8.18
C GLU A 217 -17.11 -2.70 6.72
N LEU A 218 -16.78 -1.59 6.05
CA LEU A 218 -17.20 -1.31 4.67
C LEU A 218 -16.29 -1.95 3.61
N LEU A 219 -15.01 -2.12 3.92
CA LEU A 219 -13.97 -2.62 3.04
C LEU A 219 -13.30 -3.84 3.69
N PRO A 220 -13.85 -5.05 3.47
CA PRO A 220 -13.45 -6.24 4.22
C PRO A 220 -12.00 -6.63 3.95
N TRP A 221 -11.39 -7.30 4.93
CA TRP A 221 -9.99 -7.73 4.87
C TRP A 221 -9.68 -8.56 3.62
N GLY A 222 -8.59 -8.24 2.93
CA GLY A 222 -8.20 -8.84 1.65
C GLY A 222 -7.63 -10.27 1.72
N GLY A 223 -7.69 -10.93 2.88
CA GLY A 223 -7.09 -12.24 3.15
C GLY A 223 -5.57 -12.19 3.31
N LYS A 224 -4.89 -13.33 3.13
CA LYS A 224 -3.44 -13.42 3.35
C LYS A 224 -2.61 -12.41 2.53
N LEU A 225 -1.59 -11.86 3.17
CA LEU A 225 -0.60 -10.94 2.59
C LEU A 225 0.83 -11.30 3.01
N THR A 226 1.83 -10.65 2.41
CA THR A 226 3.25 -10.84 2.76
C THR A 226 3.48 -10.44 4.22
N SER A 227 3.97 -11.36 5.04
CA SER A 227 4.04 -11.17 6.49
C SER A 227 4.92 -9.98 6.88
N GLU A 228 6.03 -9.78 6.17
CA GLU A 228 6.96 -8.67 6.40
C GLU A 228 6.34 -7.30 6.07
N SER A 229 5.29 -7.23 5.24
CA SER A 229 4.59 -5.97 4.96
C SER A 229 3.90 -5.39 6.20
N LEU A 230 3.50 -6.23 7.17
CA LEU A 230 2.88 -5.76 8.41
C LEU A 230 3.82 -4.90 9.26
N LYS A 231 5.15 -5.04 9.10
CA LYS A 231 6.14 -4.19 9.77
C LYS A 231 5.96 -2.69 9.42
N PHE A 232 5.22 -2.39 8.34
CA PHE A 232 5.02 -1.04 7.81
C PHE A 232 3.55 -0.62 7.79
N PHE A 233 2.63 -1.44 8.31
CA PHE A 233 1.20 -1.13 8.33
C PHE A 233 0.76 -0.64 9.70
N SER A 234 -0.15 0.31 9.71
CA SER A 234 -0.79 0.80 10.92
C SER A 234 -1.96 -0.09 11.36
N PRO A 235 -2.46 0.09 12.61
CA PRO A 235 -3.66 -0.60 13.05
C PRO A 235 -4.93 -0.19 12.31
N ILE A 236 -4.89 0.91 11.55
CA ILE A 236 -6.01 1.42 10.75
C ILE A 236 -5.89 1.06 9.26
N VAL A 237 -4.90 0.27 8.86
CA VAL A 237 -4.70 -0.10 7.45
C VAL A 237 -5.98 -0.68 6.82
N ILE A 238 -6.27 -0.24 5.60
CA ILE A 238 -7.25 -0.87 4.72
C ILE A 238 -6.47 -1.69 3.69
N TRP A 239 -6.35 -2.98 3.97
CA TRP A 239 -5.97 -3.99 3.00
C TRP A 239 -7.22 -4.76 2.59
N THR A 240 -7.69 -4.55 1.36
CA THR A 240 -8.92 -5.15 0.87
C THR A 240 -8.79 -5.67 -0.57
N LYS A 241 -9.60 -6.68 -0.88
CA LYS A 241 -9.83 -7.15 -2.25
C LYS A 241 -11.33 -7.26 -2.46
N PHE A 242 -11.83 -6.68 -3.54
CA PHE A 242 -13.27 -6.72 -3.85
C PHE A 242 -13.53 -6.71 -5.35
N GLN A 243 -14.70 -7.20 -5.75
CA GLN A 243 -15.17 -7.17 -7.13
C GLN A 243 -15.60 -5.76 -7.54
N SER A 244 -15.43 -5.41 -8.81
CA SER A 244 -15.74 -4.09 -9.35
C SER A 244 -17.25 -3.81 -9.37
N VAL A 245 -17.79 -3.34 -8.24
CA VAL A 245 -19.18 -2.89 -8.06
C VAL A 245 -19.22 -1.46 -7.51
N ASP A 246 -20.15 -0.64 -8.00
CA ASP A 246 -20.17 0.82 -7.78
C ASP A 246 -20.11 1.22 -6.31
N CYS A 247 -20.93 0.60 -5.45
CA CYS A 247 -20.96 0.92 -4.02
C CYS A 247 -19.60 0.71 -3.32
N MET A 248 -18.75 -0.21 -3.81
CA MET A 248 -17.41 -0.42 -3.24
C MET A 248 -16.44 0.70 -3.65
N TYR A 249 -16.62 1.28 -4.83
CA TYR A 249 -15.83 2.44 -5.26
C TYR A 249 -16.20 3.71 -4.50
N GLU A 250 -17.49 3.90 -4.19
CA GLU A 250 -17.95 5.00 -3.33
C GLU A 250 -17.37 4.89 -1.91
N ASN A 251 -17.37 3.67 -1.35
CA ASN A 251 -16.74 3.40 -0.06
C ASN A 251 -15.23 3.64 -0.11
N LEU A 252 -14.54 3.22 -1.18
CA LEU A 252 -13.11 3.45 -1.37
C LEU A 252 -12.78 4.94 -1.51
N TYR A 253 -13.57 5.69 -2.28
CA TYR A 253 -13.38 7.14 -2.43
C TYR A 253 -13.59 7.86 -1.10
N SER A 254 -14.65 7.52 -0.38
CA SER A 254 -14.92 8.08 0.96
C SER A 254 -13.74 7.78 1.91
N ALA A 255 -13.27 6.53 1.94
CA ALA A 255 -12.11 6.12 2.74
C ALA A 255 -10.87 6.94 2.40
N PHE A 256 -10.53 7.04 1.11
CA PHE A 256 -9.40 7.84 0.65
C PHE A 256 -9.49 9.29 1.11
N THR A 257 -10.66 9.92 0.93
CA THR A 257 -10.83 11.33 1.28
C THR A 257 -10.67 11.58 2.78
N GLU A 258 -11.22 10.71 3.63
CA GLU A 258 -11.14 10.85 5.08
C GLU A 258 -9.73 10.53 5.60
N TYR A 259 -9.08 9.48 5.10
CA TYR A 259 -7.69 9.14 5.47
C TYR A 259 -6.72 10.24 5.06
N TYR A 260 -6.89 10.81 3.86
CA TYR A 260 -6.02 11.87 3.38
C TYR A 260 -6.22 13.17 4.18
N LYS A 261 -7.47 13.52 4.51
CA LYS A 261 -7.76 14.65 5.41
C LYS A 261 -7.17 14.44 6.81
N ALA A 262 -7.27 13.23 7.36
CA ALA A 262 -6.64 12.89 8.65
C ALA A 262 -5.12 13.06 8.58
N TRP A 263 -4.48 12.59 7.50
CA TRP A 263 -3.04 12.78 7.30
C TRP A 263 -2.64 14.25 7.17
N LEU A 264 -3.38 15.06 6.41
CA LEU A 264 -3.13 16.50 6.30
C LEU A 264 -3.28 17.21 7.66
N GLN A 265 -4.23 16.78 8.48
CA GLN A 265 -4.38 17.29 9.86
C GLN A 265 -3.15 16.96 10.70
N LEU A 266 -2.64 15.73 10.63
CA LEU A 266 -1.41 15.34 11.34
C LEU A 266 -0.20 16.16 10.86
N ILE A 267 -0.09 16.41 9.54
CA ILE A 267 0.96 17.29 9.00
C ILE A 267 0.82 18.72 9.56
N GLU A 268 -0.39 19.28 9.59
CA GLU A 268 -0.65 20.62 10.10
C GLU A 268 -0.28 20.77 11.58
N GLU A 269 -0.65 19.78 12.40
CA GLU A 269 -0.41 19.76 13.85
C GLU A 269 1.02 19.38 14.24
N ALA A 270 1.79 18.76 13.34
CA ALA A 270 3.13 18.29 13.64
C ALA A 270 4.06 19.43 14.08
N ALA A 271 4.62 19.31 15.28
CA ALA A 271 5.72 20.14 15.74
C ALA A 271 7.01 19.73 15.05
N GLU A 272 7.87 20.71 14.79
CA GLU A 272 9.22 20.47 14.28
C GLU A 272 10.09 19.87 15.40
N GLU A 273 10.75 18.76 15.09
CA GLU A 273 11.75 18.15 15.95
C GLU A 273 13.08 18.90 15.82
N THR A 274 13.65 19.28 16.96
CA THR A 274 14.89 20.06 17.03
C THR A 274 16.06 19.27 17.63
N ASP A 275 15.80 18.10 18.20
CA ASP A 275 16.83 17.16 18.60
C ASP A 275 17.39 16.43 17.37
N ASP A 276 18.65 16.73 17.03
CA ASP A 276 19.37 16.14 15.89
C ASP A 276 19.36 14.60 15.89
N ALA A 277 19.40 13.96 17.07
CA ALA A 277 19.37 12.50 17.17
C ALA A 277 18.00 11.92 16.81
N LEU A 278 16.92 12.61 17.19
CA LEU A 278 15.56 12.23 16.81
C LEU A 278 15.30 12.50 15.33
N VAL A 279 15.76 13.64 14.78
CA VAL A 279 15.70 13.93 13.33
C VAL A 279 16.45 12.85 12.53
N LEU A 280 17.64 12.45 12.99
CA LEU A 280 18.41 11.38 12.35
C LEU A 280 17.67 10.03 12.41
N SER A 281 17.04 9.72 13.54
CA SER A 281 16.20 8.52 13.69
C SER A 281 15.00 8.52 12.73
N ASN A 282 14.31 9.65 12.59
CA ASN A 282 13.21 9.82 11.64
C ASN A 282 13.67 9.64 10.19
N ARG A 283 14.83 10.22 9.84
CA ARG A 283 15.45 10.09 8.52
C ARG A 283 15.76 8.64 8.20
N GLU A 284 16.40 7.93 9.13
CA GLU A 284 16.76 6.51 9.00
C GLU A 284 15.51 5.62 8.85
N ALA A 285 14.46 5.89 9.63
CA ALA A 285 13.20 5.17 9.55
C ALA A 285 12.51 5.35 8.19
N GLN A 286 12.49 6.58 7.66
CA GLN A 286 11.97 6.86 6.32
C GLN A 286 12.82 6.17 5.24
N HIS A 287 14.15 6.23 5.36
CA HIS A 287 15.07 5.58 4.43
C HIS A 287 14.89 4.05 4.41
N ARG A 288 14.70 3.42 5.57
CA ARG A 288 14.37 1.99 5.71
C ARG A 288 13.07 1.63 5.00
N TYR A 289 12.03 2.44 5.15
CA TYR A 289 10.74 2.25 4.46
C TYR A 289 10.90 2.32 2.93
N LEU A 290 11.56 3.36 2.43
CA LEU A 290 11.78 3.54 0.99
C LEU A 290 12.60 2.39 0.41
N THR A 291 13.65 1.97 1.11
CA THR A 291 14.50 0.83 0.74
C THR A 291 13.71 -0.47 0.67
N TRP A 292 12.83 -0.73 1.64
CA TRP A 292 11.95 -1.90 1.62
C TRP A 292 11.03 -1.90 0.39
N ARG A 293 10.33 -0.78 0.17
CA ARG A 293 9.35 -0.67 -0.93
C ARG A 293 10.04 -0.76 -2.29
N ALA A 294 11.16 -0.07 -2.51
CA ALA A 294 11.88 -0.12 -3.78
C ALA A 294 12.46 -1.49 -4.14
N GLU A 295 12.59 -2.39 -3.17
CA GLU A 295 13.02 -3.78 -3.43
C GLU A 295 11.83 -4.74 -3.56
N LYS A 296 10.82 -4.63 -2.68
CA LYS A 296 9.79 -5.67 -2.46
C LYS A 296 8.37 -5.28 -2.86
N ASP A 297 8.12 -4.07 -3.35
CA ASP A 297 6.78 -3.63 -3.72
C ASP A 297 6.15 -4.53 -4.81
N PRO A 298 4.87 -4.92 -4.65
CA PRO A 298 4.21 -5.83 -5.59
C PRO A 298 4.02 -5.24 -7.01
N GLY A 299 4.01 -3.92 -7.16
CA GLY A 299 3.77 -3.22 -8.42
C GLY A 299 4.92 -3.31 -9.43
N HIS A 300 6.12 -3.70 -8.98
CA HIS A 300 7.32 -3.76 -9.85
C HIS A 300 7.11 -4.61 -11.11
N GLY A 301 6.45 -5.76 -10.98
CA GLY A 301 6.21 -6.64 -12.12
C GLY A 301 5.33 -6.01 -13.20
N VAL A 302 4.35 -5.20 -12.80
CA VAL A 302 3.47 -4.46 -13.73
C VAL A 302 4.28 -3.39 -14.45
N LEU A 303 5.04 -2.58 -13.71
CA LEU A 303 5.90 -1.54 -14.29
C LEU A 303 6.92 -2.12 -15.28
N LYS A 304 7.65 -3.18 -14.89
CA LYS A 304 8.62 -3.85 -15.75
C LYS A 304 8.01 -4.31 -17.07
N ARG A 305 6.78 -4.84 -17.04
CA ARG A 305 6.06 -5.27 -18.24
C ARG A 305 5.65 -4.10 -19.14
N LEU A 306 5.23 -2.99 -18.54
CA LEU A 306 4.78 -1.81 -19.28
C LEU A 306 5.95 -1.05 -19.92
N VAL A 307 7.05 -0.85 -19.20
CA VAL A 307 8.08 0.13 -19.59
C VAL A 307 9.47 -0.47 -19.78
N GLY A 308 9.63 -1.77 -19.50
CA GLY A 308 10.90 -2.48 -19.55
C GLY A 308 11.73 -2.35 -18.27
N GLU A 309 12.65 -3.28 -18.05
CA GLU A 309 13.42 -3.42 -16.81
C GLU A 309 14.17 -2.13 -16.41
N MET A 310 14.93 -1.54 -17.34
CA MET A 310 15.77 -0.36 -17.03
C MET A 310 14.92 0.85 -16.63
N ARG A 311 13.85 1.15 -17.38
CA ARG A 311 12.97 2.29 -17.09
C ARG A 311 12.15 2.06 -15.83
N ALA A 312 11.68 0.84 -15.60
CA ALA A 312 10.98 0.50 -14.37
C ALA A 312 11.89 0.72 -13.15
N LYS A 313 13.16 0.27 -13.22
CA LYS A 313 14.13 0.50 -12.14
C LYS A 313 14.38 1.98 -11.87
N ASP A 314 14.50 2.80 -12.92
CA ASP A 314 14.64 4.26 -12.77
C ASP A 314 13.41 4.89 -12.10
N VAL A 315 12.20 4.60 -12.58
CA VAL A 315 10.95 5.12 -11.99
C VAL A 315 10.78 4.67 -10.53
N ILE A 316 11.08 3.41 -10.21
CA ILE A 316 10.97 2.88 -8.85
C ILE A 316 11.92 3.63 -7.91
N ARG A 317 13.21 3.71 -8.25
CA ARG A 317 14.23 4.24 -7.34
C ARG A 317 14.26 5.76 -7.28
N ASN A 318 14.08 6.41 -8.43
CA ASN A 318 14.31 7.84 -8.58
C ASN A 318 13.02 8.67 -8.61
N PHE A 319 11.84 8.04 -8.63
CA PHE A 319 10.55 8.73 -8.54
C PHE A 319 9.67 8.20 -7.41
N LEU A 320 9.21 6.94 -7.48
CA LEU A 320 8.25 6.38 -6.51
C LEU A 320 8.79 6.37 -5.09
N PHE A 321 10.06 5.99 -4.94
CA PHE A 321 10.77 5.91 -3.67
C PHE A 321 11.97 6.86 -3.63
N HIS A 322 11.84 8.03 -4.26
CA HIS A 322 12.86 9.06 -4.23
C HIS A 322 13.24 9.44 -2.79
N GLY A 323 14.55 9.40 -2.52
CA GLY A 323 15.14 9.58 -1.19
C GLY A 323 16.01 8.42 -0.73
N ILE A 324 16.03 7.29 -1.44
CA ILE A 324 16.92 6.16 -1.11
C ILE A 324 18.39 6.56 -1.16
N GLU A 325 18.80 7.34 -2.17
CA GLU A 325 20.19 7.78 -2.29
C GLU A 325 20.50 9.04 -1.45
N GLU A 326 19.46 9.74 -0.95
CA GLU A 326 19.61 11.06 -0.29
C GLU A 326 19.48 10.98 1.23
N LEU A 327 18.62 10.11 1.74
CA LEU A 327 18.30 10.03 3.17
C LEU A 327 19.24 9.11 3.94
N GLY A 328 19.93 8.19 3.27
CA GLY A 328 20.86 7.26 3.90
C GLY A 328 21.74 6.52 2.90
N SER A 329 22.66 5.71 3.42
CA SER A 329 23.63 4.94 2.62
C SER A 329 23.53 3.43 2.81
N LYS A 330 22.67 2.96 3.72
CA LYS A 330 22.47 1.53 3.99
C LYS A 330 21.73 0.86 2.83
N GLY A 331 22.22 -0.30 2.40
CA GLY A 331 21.55 -1.11 1.40
C GLY A 331 20.39 -1.92 1.99
N PHE A 332 19.63 -2.59 1.12
CA PHE A 332 18.50 -3.45 1.54
C PHE A 332 18.92 -4.53 2.55
N LEU A 333 20.06 -5.19 2.33
CA LEU A 333 20.54 -6.27 3.22
C LEU A 333 21.12 -5.76 4.55
N ASP A 334 21.33 -4.46 4.70
CA ASP A 334 21.72 -3.88 5.99
C ASP A 334 20.50 -3.73 6.91
N TYR A 335 19.32 -3.46 6.34
CA TYR A 335 18.06 -3.38 7.09
C TYR A 335 17.34 -4.72 7.23
N PHE A 336 17.47 -5.58 6.22
CA PHE A 336 16.73 -6.84 6.11
C PHE A 336 17.70 -8.00 5.83
N PRO A 337 18.62 -8.30 6.76
CA PRO A 337 19.65 -9.33 6.57
C PRO A 337 19.04 -10.72 6.37
N GLU A 338 17.80 -10.96 6.79
CA GLU A 338 17.07 -12.21 6.58
C GLU A 338 16.87 -12.55 5.08
N TYR A 339 17.02 -11.59 4.17
CA TYR A 339 16.95 -11.79 2.72
C TYR A 339 18.30 -12.12 2.07
N ARG A 340 19.39 -12.24 2.83
CA ARG A 340 20.72 -12.50 2.26
C ARG A 340 20.83 -13.94 1.75
N CYS A 341 21.11 -14.10 0.46
CA CYS A 341 21.51 -15.37 -0.13
C CYS A 341 22.94 -15.75 0.25
N GLN A 342 23.31 -17.03 0.08
CA GLN A 342 24.67 -17.51 0.36
C GLN A 342 25.76 -16.81 -0.48
N ASP A 343 25.42 -16.38 -1.70
CA ASP A 343 26.30 -15.62 -2.59
C ASP A 343 26.37 -14.12 -2.28
N GLY A 344 25.71 -13.67 -1.21
CA GLY A 344 25.66 -12.28 -0.78
C GLY A 344 24.61 -11.43 -1.51
N THR A 345 23.85 -12.00 -2.45
CA THR A 345 22.79 -11.28 -3.18
C THR A 345 21.48 -11.21 -2.38
N VAL A 346 20.53 -10.39 -2.86
CA VAL A 346 19.17 -10.32 -2.30
C VAL A 346 18.33 -11.49 -2.80
N ASN A 347 17.70 -12.21 -1.88
CA ASN A 347 16.75 -13.26 -2.20
C ASN A 347 15.59 -12.69 -3.03
N GLN A 348 15.31 -13.31 -4.18
CA GLN A 348 14.28 -12.86 -5.13
C GLN A 348 12.85 -13.09 -4.63
N ASN A 349 12.65 -13.93 -3.61
CA ASN A 349 11.35 -14.10 -2.98
C ASN A 349 10.87 -12.77 -2.39
N ARG A 350 9.57 -12.50 -2.53
CA ARG A 350 8.95 -11.32 -1.92
C ARG A 350 8.92 -11.40 -0.40
N SER A 351 8.83 -12.63 0.13
CA SER A 351 8.65 -12.92 1.53
C SER A 351 9.53 -14.11 1.90
N MET A 352 10.26 -14.00 3.00
CA MET A 352 11.02 -15.09 3.61
C MET A 352 10.11 -15.93 4.51
N ILE A 353 9.11 -15.32 5.16
CA ILE A 353 8.15 -15.99 6.04
C ILE A 353 7.01 -16.64 5.24
N GLY A 354 6.66 -16.05 4.11
CA GLY A 354 5.47 -16.40 3.33
C GLY A 354 4.27 -15.51 3.65
N LYS A 355 3.13 -15.85 3.05
CA LYS A 355 1.88 -15.11 3.27
C LYS A 355 1.12 -15.65 4.48
N SER A 356 0.70 -14.75 5.38
CA SER A 356 -0.06 -15.07 6.58
C SER A 356 -1.21 -14.07 6.77
N PHE A 357 -1.92 -14.14 7.91
CA PHE A 357 -2.99 -13.25 8.34
C PHE A 357 -4.22 -13.30 7.43
N GLU A 358 -4.90 -14.46 7.44
CA GLU A 358 -6.18 -14.64 6.73
C GLU A 358 -7.25 -13.67 7.23
N SER A 359 -7.19 -13.30 8.52
CA SER A 359 -8.03 -12.28 9.16
C SER A 359 -7.21 -11.04 9.51
N ARG A 360 -7.88 -9.90 9.72
CA ARG A 360 -7.27 -8.65 10.19
C ARG A 360 -6.50 -8.91 11.49
N PRO A 361 -5.19 -8.61 11.58
CA PRO A 361 -4.37 -8.99 12.72
C PRO A 361 -4.39 -7.98 13.87
N TRP A 362 -5.31 -7.01 13.84
CA TRP A 362 -5.55 -6.05 14.92
C TRP A 362 -6.99 -6.15 15.42
N ASP A 363 -7.17 -6.02 16.73
CA ASP A 363 -8.49 -5.93 17.34
C ASP A 363 -9.11 -4.53 17.23
N ALA A 364 -10.27 -4.33 17.86
CA ALA A 364 -10.99 -3.07 17.83
C ALA A 364 -10.22 -1.90 18.50
N SER A 365 -9.32 -2.19 19.44
CA SER A 365 -8.45 -1.20 20.07
C SER A 365 -7.16 -0.94 19.29
N GLY A 366 -6.95 -1.66 18.18
CA GLY A 366 -5.73 -1.57 17.39
C GLY A 366 -4.56 -2.33 18.00
N GLU A 367 -4.80 -3.23 18.95
CA GLU A 367 -3.79 -4.15 19.48
C GLU A 367 -3.58 -5.33 18.54
N PHE A 368 -2.33 -5.74 18.40
CA PHE A 368 -1.95 -6.83 17.49
C PHE A 368 -2.28 -8.19 18.11
N ILE A 369 -3.13 -8.98 17.45
CA ILE A 369 -3.71 -10.22 18.01
C ILE A 369 -3.32 -11.50 17.28
N ALA A 370 -2.44 -11.43 16.28
CA ALA A 370 -2.18 -12.59 15.42
C ALA A 370 -1.44 -13.77 16.07
N ASN A 371 -1.07 -13.65 17.35
CA ASN A 371 -0.56 -14.77 18.16
C ASN A 371 -1.67 -15.49 18.96
N ASN A 372 -2.93 -15.05 18.88
CA ASN A 372 -4.04 -15.57 19.72
C ASN A 372 -5.07 -16.41 18.94
N THR A 373 -4.73 -16.91 17.75
CA THR A 373 -5.57 -17.87 17.02
C THR A 373 -4.82 -19.17 16.77
N GLU A 374 -4.46 -19.85 17.86
CA GLU A 374 -4.57 -21.30 17.94
C GLU A 374 -5.70 -21.57 18.93
N ASP A 375 -6.88 -21.93 18.41
CA ASP A 375 -7.89 -22.78 19.05
C ASP A 375 -8.87 -23.28 17.98
#